data_AF-A0A5K1AJI6-F1
#
_entry.id   AF-A0A5K1AJI6-F1
#
_cell.length_a   1.000
_cell.length_b   1.000
_cell.length_c   1.000
_cell.angle_alpha   90.00
_cell.angle_beta   90.00
_cell.angle_gamma   90.00
#
_symmetry.space_group_name_H-M   'P 1'
#
loop_
_entity.id
_entity.type
_entity.pdbx_description
1 polymer ?
#
loop_
_entity_poly.entity_id
_entity_poly.type
_entity_poly.pdbx_seq_one_letter_code
_entity_poly.pdbx_strand_id
1 'polypeptide(L)'
;MHSDAFTEDDFNLVQLVFTLFRNLLAVQGLSPLQKASGTSTQFLYLAERFLEILFSEHVMELILVVTQYLSGSDGYLCQDNLLLLDIFHYIFLAQKPELVACPSQEELM
;
A
#
# COMPACT_ATOMS: atom_id res chain seq x y z
N MET A 1 -17.46 -23.15 23.57
CA MET A 1 -16.97 -22.84 22.20
C MET A 1 -16.78 -21.34 22.15
N HIS A 2 -15.56 -20.84 22.35
CA HIS A 2 -15.24 -19.47 21.94
C HIS A 2 -15.22 -19.48 20.41
N SER A 3 -16.00 -18.60 19.80
CA SER A 3 -15.96 -18.40 18.36
C SER A 3 -14.61 -17.74 18.08
N ASP A 4 -13.67 -18.44 17.43
CA ASP A 4 -12.42 -17.89 16.86
C ASP A 4 -12.71 -16.94 15.67
N ALA A 5 -13.88 -16.32 15.64
CA ALA A 5 -14.29 -15.41 14.59
C ALA A 5 -13.88 -14.00 14.98
N PHE A 6 -13.28 -13.29 14.03
CA PHE A 6 -12.96 -11.86 14.16
C PHE A 6 -14.19 -11.06 14.59
N THR A 7 -13.99 -10.16 15.55
CA THR A 7 -15.01 -9.21 16.00
C THR A 7 -14.99 -7.93 15.14
N GLU A 8 -16.02 -7.11 15.25
CA GLU A 8 -16.07 -5.80 14.59
C GLU A 8 -14.89 -4.90 14.99
N ASP A 9 -14.46 -4.94 16.26
CA ASP A 9 -13.32 -4.17 16.74
C ASP A 9 -12.00 -4.63 16.10
N ASP A 10 -11.83 -5.93 15.88
CA ASP A 10 -10.65 -6.48 15.20
C ASP A 10 -10.60 -5.99 13.74
N PHE A 11 -11.75 -5.97 13.06
CA PHE A 11 -11.87 -5.43 11.71
C PHE A 11 -11.59 -3.93 11.66
N ASN A 12 -12.11 -3.16 12.60
CA ASN A 12 -11.85 -1.73 12.73
C ASN A 12 -10.35 -1.44 12.95
N LEU A 13 -9.66 -2.29 13.74
CA LEU A 13 -8.22 -2.17 13.94
C LEU A 13 -7.44 -2.43 12.65
N VAL A 14 -7.79 -3.48 11.89
CA VAL A 14 -7.16 -3.77 10.58
C VAL A 14 -7.37 -2.59 9.62
N GLN A 15 -8.59 -2.07 9.54
CA GLN A 15 -8.91 -0.92 8.71
C GLN A 15 -8.11 0.34 9.12
N LEU A 16 -7.92 0.57 10.42
CA LEU A 16 -7.13 1.69 10.94
C LEU A 16 -5.65 1.57 10.53
N VAL A 17 -5.08 0.37 10.65
CA VAL A 17 -3.70 0.09 10.25
C VAL A 17 -3.51 0.31 8.75
N PHE A 18 -4.43 -0.19 7.92
CA PHE A 18 -4.38 0.02 6.48
C PHE A 18 -4.60 1.48 6.10
N THR A 19 -5.47 2.19 6.81
CA THR A 19 -5.65 3.64 6.64
C THR A 19 -4.37 4.40 6.96
N LEU A 20 -3.63 4.01 8.00
CA LEU A 20 -2.33 4.58 8.32
C LEU A 20 -1.33 4.34 7.17
N PHE A 21 -1.23 3.11 6.67
CA PHE A 21 -0.35 2.79 5.54
C PHE A 21 -0.69 3.65 4.31
N ARG A 22 -1.97 3.71 3.94
CA ARG A 22 -2.45 4.57 2.85
C ARG A 22 -2.06 6.03 3.07
N ASN A 23 -2.24 6.56 4.29
CA ASN A 23 -1.92 7.95 4.60
C ASN A 23 -0.43 8.23 4.47
N LEU A 24 0.43 7.33 4.93
CA LEU A 24 1.89 7.46 4.79
C LEU A 24 2.32 7.38 3.32
N LEU A 25 1.71 6.48 2.56
CA LEU A 25 1.92 6.37 1.11
C LEU A 25 1.41 7.58 0.34
N ALA A 26 0.41 8.31 0.83
CA ALA A 26 -0.13 9.49 0.14
C ALA A 26 0.76 10.75 0.27
N VAL A 27 1.72 10.75 1.20
CA VAL A 27 2.60 11.91 1.49
C VAL A 27 3.47 12.30 0.27
N GLN A 28 3.68 11.39 -0.68
CA GLN A 28 4.41 11.65 -1.94
C GLN A 28 3.65 12.58 -2.91
N GLY A 29 2.38 12.89 -2.66
CA GLY A 29 1.51 13.75 -3.47
C GLY A 29 1.65 15.27 -3.28
N LEU A 30 2.80 15.76 -2.81
CA LEU A 30 3.01 17.21 -2.66
C LEU A 30 3.07 17.91 -4.02
N SER A 31 2.31 19.00 -4.14
CA SER A 31 2.09 19.77 -5.36
C SER A 31 3.41 20.12 -6.09
N PRO A 32 3.42 20.22 -7.44
CA PRO A 32 4.57 20.75 -8.19
C PRO A 32 5.12 22.07 -7.63
N LEU A 33 4.27 22.87 -6.96
CA LEU A 33 4.65 24.12 -6.31
C LEU A 33 5.57 23.91 -5.09
N GLN A 34 5.44 22.78 -4.38
CA GLN A 34 6.28 22.43 -3.22
C GLN A 34 7.62 21.79 -3.64
N LYS A 35 7.72 21.24 -4.85
CA LYS A 35 8.98 20.74 -5.45
C LYS A 35 10.05 21.82 -5.62
N ALA A 36 9.65 23.09 -5.72
CA ALA A 36 10.58 24.23 -5.80
C ALA A 36 11.26 24.60 -4.46
N SER A 37 10.75 24.12 -3.32
CA SER A 37 11.22 24.53 -1.98
C SER A 37 12.31 23.61 -1.38
N GLY A 38 12.76 22.56 -2.07
CA GLY A 38 13.76 21.61 -1.56
C GLY A 38 13.25 20.64 -0.48
N THR A 39 12.13 20.93 0.19
CA THR A 39 11.49 20.03 1.18
C THR A 39 10.78 18.84 0.54
N SER A 40 10.38 18.94 -0.74
CA SER A 40 9.63 17.89 -1.44
C SER A 40 10.46 16.61 -1.70
N THR A 41 11.78 16.69 -1.71
CA THR A 41 12.67 15.52 -1.83
C THR A 41 12.69 14.69 -0.55
N GLN A 42 12.54 15.32 0.63
CA GLN A 42 12.51 14.61 1.91
C GLN A 42 11.25 13.75 2.06
N PHE A 43 10.10 14.28 1.64
CA PHE A 43 8.83 13.55 1.70
C PHE A 43 8.75 12.43 0.67
N LEU A 44 9.32 12.62 -0.52
CA LEU A 44 9.45 11.56 -1.52
C LEU A 44 10.36 10.43 -0.98
N TYR A 45 11.51 10.79 -0.42
CA TYR A 45 12.42 9.83 0.20
C TYR A 45 11.76 9.04 1.33
N LEU A 46 10.93 9.68 2.16
CA LEU A 46 10.19 9.00 3.22
C LEU A 46 9.18 7.98 2.66
N ALA A 47 8.47 8.31 1.58
CA ALA A 47 7.54 7.37 0.95
C ALA A 47 8.27 6.19 0.29
N GLU A 48 9.40 6.44 -0.39
CA GLU A 48 10.26 5.39 -0.93
C GLU A 48 10.81 4.47 0.17
N ARG A 49 11.32 5.05 1.25
CA ARG A 49 11.78 4.30 2.43
C ARG A 49 10.66 3.48 3.06
N PHE A 50 9.45 4.04 3.15
CA PHE A 50 8.32 3.33 3.69
C PHE A 50 7.94 2.13 2.81
N LEU A 51 7.91 2.31 1.49
CA LEU A 51 7.67 1.22 0.53
C LEU A 51 8.71 0.10 0.65
N GLU A 52 9.98 0.45 0.82
CA GLU A 52 11.04 -0.54 1.03
C GLU A 52 10.83 -1.35 2.31
N ILE A 53 10.42 -0.69 3.41
CA ILE A 53 10.12 -1.37 4.67
C ILE A 53 8.91 -2.30 4.50
N LEU A 54 7.86 -1.85 3.82
CA LEU A 54 6.69 -2.69 3.54
C LEU A 54 7.07 -3.95 2.76
N PHE A 55 8.04 -3.84 1.85
CA PHE A 55 8.53 -4.97 1.07
C PHE A 55 9.44 -5.90 1.89
N SER A 56 10.38 -5.34 2.66
CA SER A 56 11.34 -6.14 3.45
C SER A 56 10.68 -6.89 4.61
N GLU A 57 9.61 -6.34 5.16
CA GLU A 57 8.85 -6.92 6.28
C GLU A 57 7.68 -7.81 5.81
N HIS A 58 7.61 -8.15 4.52
CA HIS A 58 6.57 -8.98 3.93
C HIS A 58 5.12 -8.46 4.09
N VAL A 59 4.96 -7.14 4.25
CA VAL A 59 3.64 -6.51 4.40
C VAL A 59 2.89 -6.50 3.07
N MET A 60 3.60 -6.50 1.94
CA MET A 60 3.00 -6.59 0.61
C MET A 60 2.27 -7.91 0.39
N GLU A 61 2.84 -9.03 0.83
CA GLU A 61 2.25 -10.36 0.79
C GLU A 61 1.02 -10.43 1.70
N LEU A 62 1.09 -9.81 2.88
CA LEU A 62 -0.07 -9.70 3.77
C LEU A 62 -1.21 -8.93 3.11
N ILE A 63 -0.94 -7.78 2.48
CA ILE A 63 -1.95 -6.98 1.77
C ILE A 63 -2.58 -7.81 0.64
N LEU A 64 -1.79 -8.60 -0.10
CA LEU A 64 -2.31 -9.49 -1.14
C LEU A 64 -3.22 -10.59 -0.58
N VAL A 65 -2.82 -11.26 0.49
CA VAL A 65 -3.63 -12.29 1.15
C VAL A 65 -4.94 -11.71 1.67
N VAL A 66 -4.89 -10.53 2.30
CA VAL A 66 -6.09 -9.83 2.78
C VAL A 66 -6.99 -9.46 1.60
N THR A 67 -6.44 -8.92 0.50
CA THR A 67 -7.23 -8.58 -0.70
C THR A 67 -7.98 -9.79 -1.25
N GLN A 68 -7.34 -10.96 -1.29
CA GLN A 68 -7.97 -12.21 -1.71
C GLN A 68 -9.06 -12.67 -0.74
N TYR A 69 -8.81 -12.56 0.56
CA TYR A 69 -9.78 -12.89 1.60
C TYR A 69 -11.04 -12.02 1.51
N LEU A 70 -10.89 -10.72 1.27
CA LEU A 70 -12.01 -9.78 1.12
C LEU A 70 -12.80 -9.96 -0.19
N SER A 71 -12.21 -10.61 -1.18
CA SER A 71 -12.88 -10.92 -2.45
C SER A 71 -13.82 -12.12 -2.34
N GLY A 72 -13.71 -12.93 -1.28
CA GLY A 72 -14.55 -14.10 -1.02
C GLY A 72 -15.70 -13.77 -0.07
N SER A 73 -16.92 -13.79 -0.59
CA SER A 73 -18.24 -13.68 0.08
C SER A 73 -18.30 -13.59 1.62
N ASP A 74 -19.10 -12.61 2.07
CA ASP A 74 -19.60 -12.36 3.42
C ASP A 74 -18.68 -11.60 4.38
N GLY A 75 -19.03 -10.33 4.62
CA GLY A 75 -18.60 -9.59 5.81
C GLY A 75 -18.14 -8.18 5.51
N TYR A 76 -18.83 -7.20 6.13
CA TYR A 76 -18.45 -5.86 6.63
C TYR A 76 -17.42 -4.95 5.90
N LEU A 77 -16.54 -5.47 5.05
CA LEU A 77 -15.36 -4.82 4.46
C LEU A 77 -15.52 -4.50 2.97
N CYS A 78 -16.73 -4.62 2.40
CA CYS A 78 -16.99 -4.21 1.01
C CYS A 78 -16.65 -2.73 0.77
N GLN A 79 -16.72 -1.88 1.81
CA GLN A 79 -16.22 -0.50 1.77
C GLN A 79 -14.68 -0.38 1.77
N ASP A 80 -13.94 -1.40 2.20
CA ASP A 80 -12.46 -1.40 2.26
C ASP A 80 -11.79 -1.80 0.95
N ASN A 81 -12.56 -2.27 -0.05
CA ASN A 81 -12.05 -2.46 -1.40
C ASN A 81 -11.47 -1.14 -1.96
N LEU A 82 -12.06 0.00 -1.58
CA LEU A 82 -11.51 1.32 -1.96
C LEU A 82 -10.23 1.65 -1.20
N LEU A 83 -10.13 1.29 0.10
CA LEU A 83 -8.92 1.50 0.89
C LEU A 83 -7.75 0.71 0.32
N LEU A 84 -7.97 -0.57 -0.03
CA LEU A 84 -6.96 -1.41 -0.68
C LEU A 84 -6.59 -0.86 -2.06
N LEU A 85 -7.57 -0.40 -2.85
CA LEU A 85 -7.31 0.21 -4.15
C LEU A 85 -6.47 1.49 -4.02
N ASP A 86 -6.74 2.34 -3.03
CA ASP A 86 -5.94 3.54 -2.74
C ASP A 86 -4.51 3.16 -2.33
N ILE A 87 -4.34 2.11 -1.52
CA ILE A 87 -3.02 1.59 -1.15
C ILE A 87 -2.26 1.17 -2.40
N PHE A 88 -2.84 0.31 -3.26
CA PHE A 88 -2.20 -0.09 -4.51
C PHE A 88 -1.92 1.10 -5.41
N HIS A 89 -2.84 2.06 -5.51
CA HIS A 89 -2.65 3.27 -6.29
C HIS A 89 -1.40 4.02 -5.84
N TYR A 90 -1.25 4.31 -4.54
CA TYR A 90 -0.08 5.04 -4.05
C TYR A 90 1.22 4.23 -4.09
N ILE A 91 1.16 2.91 -3.97
CA ILE A 91 2.33 2.03 -4.16
C ILE A 91 2.86 2.16 -5.60
N PHE A 92 1.95 2.15 -6.58
CA PHE A 92 2.33 2.16 -7.99
C PHE A 92 2.38 3.56 -8.62
N LEU A 93 1.93 4.61 -7.93
CA LEU A 93 1.81 5.97 -8.49
C LEU A 93 3.13 6.52 -9.07
N ALA A 94 4.26 6.21 -8.43
CA ALA A 94 5.59 6.63 -8.87
C ALA A 94 6.28 5.61 -9.80
N GLN A 95 5.70 4.42 -9.98
CA GLN A 95 6.31 3.35 -10.77
C GLN A 95 5.84 3.42 -12.23
N LYS A 96 6.79 3.26 -13.15
CA LYS A 96 6.50 3.08 -14.57
C LYS A 96 6.40 1.59 -14.86
N PRO A 97 5.23 1.08 -15.29
CA PRO A 97 5.05 -0.34 -15.57
C PRO A 97 6.09 -0.89 -16.55
N GLU A 98 6.53 -0.08 -17.51
CA GLU A 98 7.51 -0.45 -18.53
C GLU A 98 8.89 -0.71 -17.93
N LEU A 99 9.24 -0.04 -16.82
CA LEU A 99 10.52 -0.25 -16.13
C LEU A 99 10.50 -1.49 -15.23
N VAL A 100 9.32 -1.90 -14.77
CA VAL A 100 9.15 -3.09 -13.92
C VAL A 100 8.98 -4.35 -14.78
N ALA A 101 8.29 -4.25 -15.91
CA ALA A 101 8.00 -5.38 -16.80
C ALA A 101 9.15 -5.75 -17.73
N CYS A 102 10.16 -4.88 -17.88
CA CYS A 102 11.32 -5.16 -18.71
C CYS A 102 12.43 -5.78 -17.84
N PRO A 103 12.73 -7.08 -17.97
CA PRO A 103 13.92 -7.63 -17.33
C PRO A 103 15.13 -6.86 -17.89
N SER A 104 16.02 -6.43 -17.00
CA SER A 104 17.31 -5.88 -17.41
C SER A 104 17.92 -6.85 -18.42
N GLN A 105 18.39 -6.34 -19.57
CA GLN A 105 19.03 -7.15 -20.61
C GLN A 105 20.31 -7.89 -20.12
N GLU A 106 20.67 -7.78 -18.84
CA GLU A 106 21.76 -8.51 -18.18
C GLU A 106 21.45 -10.00 -17.94
N GLU A 107 20.19 -10.44 -17.97
CA GLU A 107 19.84 -11.87 -17.80
C GLU A 107 19.70 -12.65 -19.13
N LEU A 108 19.98 -12.00 -20.27
CA LEU A 108 19.82 -12.57 -21.62
C LEU A 108 21.11 -12.56 -22.47
N MET A 109 22.28 -12.35 -21.85
CA MET A 109 23.61 -12.60 -22.45
C MET A 109 24.37 -13.66 -21.65
#